data_AF-A0A380JG07-F1
#
_entry.id   AF-A0A380JG07-F1
#
_cell.length_a   1.000
_cell.length_b   1.000
_cell.length_c   1.000
_cell.angle_alpha   90.00
_cell.angle_beta   90.00
_cell.angle_gamma   90.00
#
_symmetry.space_group_name_H-M   'P 1'
#
loop_
_entity.id
_entity.type
_entity.pdbx_description
1 polymer ?
#
loop_
_entity_poly.entity_id
_entity_poly.type
_entity_poly.pdbx_seq_one_letter_code
_entity_poly.pdbx_strand_id
1 'polypeptide(L)' 'MKKELEQLLSQNDEFLVEGRLNKNKLADLARKYDSGLINTLMTDPKISEHFFSKIQKGVLVFKKRYFSAVFEQ' A
#
# COMPACT_ATOMS: atom_id res chain seq x y z
N MET A 1 3.76 8.48 8.93
CA MET A 1 3.64 7.60 7.76
C MET A 1 3.09 6.19 8.05
N LYS A 2 3.72 5.32 8.85
CA LYS A 2 3.19 3.95 9.11
C LYS A 2 1.75 3.98 9.64
N LYS A 3 1.47 4.83 10.63
CA LYS A 3 0.12 5.04 11.18
C LYS A 3 -0.91 5.52 10.15
N GLU A 4 -0.55 6.48 9.28
CA GLU A 4 -1.45 6.97 8.23
C GLU A 4 -1.77 5.87 7.22
N LEU A 5 -0.76 5.09 6.83
CA LEU A 5 -0.93 3.94 5.95
C LEU A 5 -1.82 2.87 6.59
N GLU A 6 -1.59 2.55 7.86
CA GLU A 6 -2.42 1.60 8.61
C GLU A 6 -3.86 2.11 8.74
N GLN A 7 -4.08 3.40 8.99
CA GLN A 7 -5.43 3.97 8.98
C GLN A 7 -6.10 3.84 7.61
N LEU A 8 -5.40 4.20 6.54
CA LEU A 8 -5.91 4.11 5.17
C LEU A 8 -6.30 2.67 4.80
N LEU A 9 -5.42 1.71 5.09
CA LEU A 9 -5.68 0.30 4.81
C LEU A 9 -6.78 -0.26 5.73
N SER A 10 -6.89 0.22 6.97
CA SER A 10 -7.97 -0.19 7.89
C SER A 10 -9.34 0.34 7.48
N GLN A 11 -9.43 1.28 6.52
CA GLN A 11 -10.71 1.67 5.92
C GLN A 11 -11.27 0.60 4.98
N ASN A 12 -10.48 -0.40 4.61
CA ASN A 12 -10.85 -1.40 3.63
C ASN A 12 -10.79 -2.79 4.26
N ASP A 13 -11.95 -3.36 4.56
CA ASP A 13 -12.10 -4.66 5.23
C ASP A 13 -11.38 -5.81 4.51
N GLU A 14 -11.14 -5.69 3.20
CA GLU A 14 -10.36 -6.67 2.45
C GLU A 14 -8.92 -6.85 2.96
N PHE A 15 -8.34 -5.82 3.60
CA PHE A 15 -6.98 -5.89 4.16
C PHE A 15 -6.95 -6.35 5.63
N LEU A 16 -8.12 -6.44 6.27
CA LEU A 16 -8.27 -6.92 7.63
C LEU A 16 -8.42 -8.45 7.64
N VAL A 17 -7.74 -9.11 8.57
CA VAL A 17 -7.95 -10.50 8.92
C VAL A 17 -8.15 -10.55 10.42
N GLU A 18 -9.28 -11.13 10.86
CA GLU A 18 -9.68 -11.15 12.27
C GLU A 18 -9.75 -9.74 12.90
N GLY A 19 -10.20 -8.75 12.11
CA GLY A 19 -10.33 -7.36 12.55
C GLY A 19 -9.00 -6.60 12.72
N ARG A 20 -7.88 -7.16 12.23
CA ARG A 20 -6.56 -6.51 12.25
C ARG A 20 -5.92 -6.52 10.88
N LEU A 21 -5.14 -5.49 10.56
CA LEU A 21 -4.40 -5.46 9.31
C LEU A 21 -3.45 -6.65 9.21
N ASN A 22 -3.59 -7.41 8.13
CA ASN A 22 -2.75 -8.58 7.91
C ASN A 22 -1.54 -8.20 7.05
N LYS A 23 -0.38 -8.06 7.70
CA LYS A 23 0.90 -7.76 7.07
C LYS A 23 1.27 -8.77 5.97
N ASN A 24 0.98 -10.07 6.18
CA ASN A 24 1.27 -11.11 5.19
C ASN A 24 0.39 -10.95 3.95
N LYS A 25 -0.90 -10.66 4.14
CA LYS A 25 -1.84 -10.41 3.04
C LYS A 25 -1.42 -9.18 2.24
N LEU A 26 -1.10 -8.09 2.92
CA LEU A 26 -0.62 -6.85 2.28
C LEU A 26 0.68 -7.06 1.50
N ALA A 27 1.63 -7.82 2.06
CA ALA A 27 2.87 -8.15 1.38
C ALA A 27 2.64 -8.99 0.12
N ASP A 28 1.72 -9.96 0.16
CA ASP A 28 1.32 -10.76 -0.99
C ASP A 28 0.62 -9.92 -2.08
N LEU A 29 -0.35 -9.09 -1.70
CA LEU A 29 -1.06 -8.17 -2.60
C LEU A 29 -0.08 -7.19 -3.27
N ALA A 30 0.87 -6.63 -2.51
CA ALA A 30 1.91 -5.76 -3.04
C ALA A 30 2.85 -6.49 -4.01
N ARG A 31 3.14 -7.78 -3.78
CA ARG A 31 3.96 -8.61 -4.67
C ARG A 31 3.24 -8.95 -5.97
N LYS A 32 1.91 -9.12 -5.91
CA LYS A 32 1.03 -9.40 -7.04
C LYS A 32 0.62 -8.15 -7.83
N TYR A 33 1.01 -6.95 -7.38
CA TYR A 33 0.52 -5.69 -7.93
C TYR A 33 -1.02 -5.64 -7.96
N ASP A 34 -1.62 -6.08 -6.87
CA ASP A 34 -3.07 -6.08 -6.73
C ASP A 34 -3.65 -4.68 -6.97
N SER A 35 -4.62 -4.59 -7.87
CA SER A 35 -5.23 -3.32 -8.25
C SER A 35 -6.00 -2.67 -7.12
N GLY A 36 -6.62 -3.45 -6.23
CA GLY A 36 -7.35 -2.93 -5.06
C GLY A 36 -6.41 -2.27 -4.06
N LEU A 37 -5.28 -2.93 -3.77
CA LEU A 37 -4.23 -2.35 -2.92
C LEU A 37 -3.63 -1.10 -3.57
N ILE A 38 -3.20 -1.20 -4.84
CA ILE A 38 -2.57 -0.08 -5.55
C ILE A 38 -3.51 1.13 -5.62
N ASN A 39 -4.78 0.93 -6.00
CA ASN A 39 -5.76 2.01 -6.03
C ASN A 39 -5.98 2.62 -4.66
N THR A 40 -6.07 1.80 -3.60
CA THR A 40 -6.18 2.31 -2.22
C THR A 40 -5.00 3.21 -1.89
N LEU A 41 -3.77 2.80 -2.17
CA LEU A 41 -2.59 3.63 -1.91
C LEU A 41 -2.55 4.91 -2.76
N MET A 42 -3.20 4.91 -3.93
CA MET A 42 -3.33 6.08 -4.80
C MET A 42 -4.43 7.05 -4.35
N THR A 43 -5.41 6.61 -3.55
CA THR A 43 -6.47 7.50 -3.05
C THR A 43 -5.94 8.57 -2.11
N ASP A 44 -4.89 8.26 -1.34
CA ASP A 44 -4.24 9.22 -0.47
C ASP A 44 -2.98 9.79 -1.15
N PRO A 45 -2.93 11.11 -1.42
CA PRO A 45 -1.81 11.72 -2.15
C PRO A 45 -0.49 11.63 -1.38
N LYS A 46 -0.50 11.69 -0.04
CA LYS A 46 0.74 11.57 0.74
C LYS A 46 1.28 10.14 0.63
N ILE A 47 0.43 9.15 0.87
CA ILE A 47 0.81 7.73 0.72
C ILE A 47 1.29 7.47 -0.71
N SER A 48 0.57 7.97 -1.71
CA SER A 48 0.92 7.81 -3.11
C SER A 48 2.31 8.37 -3.44
N GLU A 49 2.67 9.57 -2.99
CA GLU A 49 3.98 10.16 -3.33
C GLU A 49 5.17 9.43 -2.70
N HIS A 50 4.94 8.74 -1.59
CA HIS A 50 5.98 7.96 -0.95
C HIS A 50 6.14 6.57 -1.58
N PHE A 51 5.02 5.87 -1.84
CA PHE A 51 5.04 4.50 -2.37
C PHE A 51 5.16 4.45 -3.90
N PHE A 52 4.88 5.53 -4.61
CA PHE A 52 5.00 5.60 -6.06
C PHE A 52 6.06 6.63 -6.46
N SER A 53 6.95 6.22 -7.36
CA SER A 53 7.84 7.15 -8.04
C SER A 53 7.22 7.61 -9.34
N LYS A 54 7.00 8.92 -9.48
CA LYS A 54 6.67 9.57 -10.74
C LYS A 54 7.95 9.59 -11.59
N ILE A 55 8.02 8.75 -12.62
CA ILE A 55 9.19 8.70 -13.52
C ILE A 55 8.97 9.61 -14.72
N GLN A 56 7.75 9.60 -15.27
CA GLN A 56 7.35 10.43 -16.40
C GLN A 56 5.89 10.89 -16.22
N LYS A 57 5.45 11.84 -17.05
CA LYS A 57 4.08 12.35 -17.02
C LYS A 57 3.10 11.19 -17.28
N GLY A 58 2.30 10.85 -16.27
CA GLY A 58 1.35 9.72 -16.32
C GLY A 58 1.93 8.35 -15.96
N VAL A 59 3.23 8.24 -15.64
CA VAL A 59 3.88 6.97 -15.28
C VAL A 59 4.26 6.97 -13.80
N LEU A 60 3.55 6.15 -13.03
CA LEU A 60 3.81 5.89 -11.61
C LEU A 60 4.38 4.48 -11.43
N VAL A 61 5.53 4.38 -10.78
CA VAL A 61 6.16 3.10 -10.45
C VAL A 61 5.95 2.79 -8.98
N PHE A 62 5.19 1.72 -8.70
CA PHE A 62 4.97 1.25 -7.34
C PHE A 62 6.24 0.60 -6.76
N LYS A 63 6.73 1.15 -5.65
CA LYS A 63 7.94 0.67 -4.94
C LYS A 63 7.59 -0.51 -4.04
N LYS A 64 7.25 -1.67 -4.61
CA LYS A 64 6.86 -2.86 -3.83
C LYS A 64 7.85 -3.23 -2.73
N ARG A 65 9.15 -3.07 -3.00
CA ARG A 65 10.23 -3.43 -2.06
C ARG A 65 10.25 -2.50 -0.85
N TYR A 66 9.97 -1.21 -1.06
CA TYR A 66 9.84 -0.24 0.02
C TYR A 66 8.56 -0.49 0.83
N PHE A 67 7.45 -0.81 0.16
CA PHE A 67 6.21 -1.19 0.80
C PHE A 67 6.38 -2.41 1.72
N SER A 68 6.95 -3.52 1.23
CA SER A 68 7.22 -4.71 2.06
C SER A 68 8.08 -4.38 3.28
N ALA A 69 9.14 -3.60 3.09
CA ALA A 69 10.02 -3.19 4.19
C ALA A 69 9.32 -2.35 5.28
N VAL A 70 8.27 -1.59 4.94
CA VAL A 70 7.49 -0.81 5.93
C VAL A 70 6.62 -1.73 6.79
N PHE A 71 6.15 -2.86 6.26
CA PHE A 71 5.31 -3.81 6.98
C PHE A 71 6.09 -4.89 7.74
N GLU A 72 7.28 -5.26 7.25
CA GLU A 72 8.18 -6.21 7.92
C GLU A 72 8.80 -5.63 9.20
N GLN A 73 8.88 -4.29 9.33
CA GLN A 73 9.32 -3.58 10.54
C GLN A 73 8.20 -3.38 11.59
#